data_AF-A0A7S4J782-F1
#
_entry.id   AF-A0A7S4J782-F1
#
_cell.length_a   1.000
_cell.length_b   1.000
_cell.length_c   1.000
_cell.angle_alpha   90.00
_cell.angle_beta   90.00
_cell.angle_gamma   90.00
#
_symmetry.space_group_name_H-M   'P 1'
#
loop_
_entity.id
_entity.type
_entity.pdbx_description
1 polymer ?
#
loop_
_entity_poly.entity_id
_entity_poly.type
_entity_poly.pdbx_seq_one_letter_code
_entity_poly.pdbx_strand_id
1 'polypeptide(L)'
;FNLGDTIGRNLPPKLSRANVVLALVACRVVFIPLFVLCKTDDADKLFSSSDAFPILIMLVFAVSNGWLTTCIFVHSALAVPPELRQRAGTFLVLFLNTGLAIGSMLSFFTHWLECDCNPFLTAVNNTS
;
A
#
# COMPACT_ATOMS: atom_id res chain seq x y z
N PHE A 1 5.68 -6.97 6.88
CA PHE A 1 5.89 -5.71 6.13
C PHE A 1 7.29 -5.12 6.34
N ASN A 2 7.65 -4.61 7.53
CA ASN A 2 8.94 -3.94 7.76
C ASN A 2 10.19 -4.76 7.33
N LEU A 3 10.21 -6.07 7.60
CA LEU A 3 11.29 -6.95 7.15
C LEU A 3 11.45 -6.97 5.63
N GLY A 4 10.33 -7.06 4.90
CA GLY A 4 10.33 -7.05 3.44
C GLY A 4 10.79 -5.71 2.87
N ASP A 5 10.36 -4.59 3.45
CA ASP A 5 10.80 -3.24 3.05
C ASP A 5 12.31 -3.08 3.21
N THR A 6 12.87 -3.50 4.36
CA THR A 6 14.31 -3.47 4.60
C THR A 6 15.08 -4.31 3.57
N ILE A 7 14.60 -5.52 3.27
CA ILE A 7 15.21 -6.38 2.24
C ILE A 7 15.19 -5.65 0.89
N GLY A 8 14.03 -5.13 0.47
CA GLY A 8 13.86 -4.38 -0.77
C GLY A 8 14.82 -3.18 -0.89
N ARG A 9 15.08 -2.46 0.20
CA ARG A 9 16.00 -1.31 0.21
C ARG A 9 17.46 -1.68 -0.02
N ASN A 10 17.86 -2.88 0.39
CA ASN A 10 19.23 -3.38 0.23
C ASN A 10 19.48 -3.99 -1.16
N LEU A 11 18.44 -4.20 -1.97
CA LEU A 11 18.62 -4.67 -3.34
C LEU A 11 19.22 -3.55 -4.22
N PRO A 12 20.07 -3.93 -5.21
CA PRO A 12 20.66 -2.95 -6.11
C PRO A 12 19.57 -2.22 -6.93
N PRO A 13 19.60 -0.88 -7.01
CA PRO A 13 18.65 -0.12 -7.80
C PRO A 13 18.97 -0.34 -9.29
N LYS A 14 18.14 -1.15 -9.97
CA LYS A 14 18.33 -1.50 -11.39
C LYS A 14 17.27 -0.89 -12.32
N LEU A 15 16.35 -0.07 -11.79
CA LEU A 15 15.29 0.51 -12.61
C LEU A 15 15.75 1.80 -13.31
N SER A 16 15.77 1.75 -14.65
CA SER A 16 16.25 2.83 -15.50
C SER A 16 15.15 3.84 -15.91
N ARG A 17 13.86 3.51 -15.74
CA ARG A 17 12.75 4.32 -16.29
C ARG A 17 11.72 4.74 -15.24
N ALA A 18 11.54 6.05 -15.07
CA ALA A 18 10.56 6.65 -14.15
C ALA A 18 9.11 6.19 -14.41
N ASN A 19 8.75 5.95 -15.68
CA ASN A 19 7.40 5.49 -16.05
C ASN A 19 7.07 4.09 -15.49
N VAL A 20 8.07 3.21 -15.39
CA VAL A 20 7.89 1.86 -14.83
C VAL A 20 7.71 1.93 -13.32
N VAL A 21 8.42 2.84 -12.65
CA VAL A 21 8.22 3.10 -11.22
C VAL A 21 6.80 3.60 -10.96
N LEU A 22 6.33 4.57 -11.74
CA LEU A 22 4.98 5.14 -11.58
C LEU A 22 3.90 4.09 -11.83
N ALA A 23 4.05 3.28 -12.89
CA ALA A 23 3.14 2.18 -13.18
C ALA A 23 3.12 1.13 -12.05
N LEU A 24 4.27 0.78 -11.48
CA LEU A 24 4.35 -0.14 -10.34
C LEU A 24 3.73 0.43 -9.07
N VAL A 25 3.85 1.74 -8.83
CA VAL A 25 3.17 2.44 -7.72
C VAL A 25 1.66 2.44 -7.93
N ALA A 26 1.18 2.72 -9.14
CA ALA A 26 -0.25 2.68 -9.46
C ALA A 26 -0.82 1.25 -9.34
N CYS A 27 -0.04 0.24 -9.77
CA CYS A 27 -0.39 -1.17 -9.61
C CYS A 27 -0.57 -1.57 -8.14
N ARG A 28 -0.06 -0.78 -7.17
CA ARG A 28 -0.26 -1.05 -5.74
C ARG A 28 -1.71 -0.94 -5.30
N VAL A 29 -2.47 -0.08 -5.96
CA VAL A 29 -3.91 0.10 -5.69
C VAL A 29 -4.69 -1.18 -6.04
N VAL A 30 -4.18 -1.98 -6.99
CA VAL A 30 -4.79 -3.26 -7.41
C VAL A 30 -4.63 -4.35 -6.35
N PHE A 31 -3.63 -4.26 -5.46
CA PHE A 31 -3.52 -5.23 -4.36
C PHE A 31 -4.65 -5.07 -3.33
N ILE A 32 -5.23 -3.87 -3.18
CA ILE A 32 -6.33 -3.61 -2.24
C ILE A 32 -7.56 -4.48 -2.54
N PRO A 33 -8.16 -4.46 -3.76
CA PRO A 33 -9.28 -5.34 -4.09
C PRO A 33 -8.87 -6.82 -4.09
N LEU A 34 -7.61 -7.15 -4.40
CA LEU A 34 -7.11 -8.53 -4.29
C LEU A 34 -7.16 -9.03 -2.85
N PHE A 35 -6.72 -8.22 -1.87
CA PHE A 35 -6.81 -8.55 -0.44
C PHE A 35 -8.25 -8.68 0.04
N VAL A 36 -9.16 -7.84 -0.46
CA VAL A 36 -10.60 -7.90 -0.13
C VAL A 36 -11.24 -9.17 -0.71
N LEU A 37 -10.94 -9.50 -1.98
CA LEU A 37 -11.41 -10.73 -2.64
C LEU A 37 -10.91 -12.00 -1.95
N CYS A 38 -9.68 -11.99 -1.44
CA CYS A 38 -9.14 -13.12 -0.67
C CYS A 38 -9.77 -13.28 0.72
N LYS A 39 -10.47 -12.27 1.23
CA LYS A 39 -11.14 -12.30 2.53
C LYS A 39 -12.61 -12.71 2.44
N THR A 40 -13.21 -12.75 1.26
CA THR A 40 -14.61 -13.18 1.10
C THR A 40 -14.75 -14.67 1.41
N ASP A 41 -15.49 -14.99 2.47
CA ASP A 41 -15.75 -16.34 2.98
C ASP A 41 -16.52 -17.26 2.00
N ASP A 42 -17.06 -16.73 0.89
CA ASP A 42 -17.80 -17.48 -0.13
C ASP A 42 -16.93 -18.13 -1.22
N ALA A 43 -15.62 -17.86 -1.25
CA ALA A 43 -14.71 -18.51 -2.20
C ALA A 43 -14.20 -19.84 -1.64
N ASP A 44 -14.84 -20.93 -2.08
CA ASP A 44 -14.44 -22.34 -1.99
C ASP A 44 -13.23 -22.69 -1.09
N LYS A 45 -13.49 -23.55 -0.10
CA LYS A 45 -12.65 -24.10 0.99
C LYS A 45 -11.20 -24.53 0.66
N LEU A 46 -10.72 -24.40 -0.57
CA LEU A 46 -9.32 -24.64 -0.94
C LEU A 46 -8.40 -23.42 -0.72
N PHE A 47 -8.93 -22.18 -0.74
CA PHE A 47 -8.12 -20.95 -0.53
C PHE A 47 -8.26 -20.34 0.88
N SER A 48 -9.29 -20.72 1.63
CA SER A 48 -9.65 -20.16 2.95
C SER A 48 -8.75 -20.65 4.10
N SER A 49 -8.01 -21.75 3.93
CA SER A 49 -7.38 -22.41 5.09
C SER A 49 -5.95 -21.92 5.43
N SER A 50 -5.39 -20.97 4.67
CA SER A 50 -4.03 -20.51 4.94
C SER A 50 -3.90 -18.99 4.84
N ASP A 51 -3.68 -18.37 6.00
CA ASP A 51 -3.21 -16.98 6.13
C ASP A 51 -1.93 -16.72 5.30
N ALA A 52 -1.27 -17.78 4.79
CA ALA A 52 -0.07 -17.69 3.96
C ALA A 52 -0.26 -16.87 2.68
N PHE A 53 -1.43 -16.91 2.03
CA PHE A 53 -1.63 -16.18 0.77
C PHE A 53 -1.61 -14.64 0.96
N PRO A 54 -2.42 -14.05 1.86
CA PRO A 54 -2.32 -12.62 2.15
C PRO A 54 -0.94 -12.24 2.73
N ILE A 55 -0.30 -13.13 3.52
CA ILE A 55 1.06 -12.90 4.03
C ILE A 55 2.09 -12.82 2.89
N LEU A 56 2.01 -13.72 1.90
CA LEU A 56 2.91 -13.74 0.74
C LEU A 56 2.72 -12.48 -0.12
N ILE A 57 1.48 -12.08 -0.39
CA ILE A 57 1.19 -10.84 -1.11
C ILE A 57 1.74 -9.64 -0.33
N MET A 58 1.53 -9.58 0.99
CA MET A 58 2.10 -8.53 1.84
C MET A 58 3.63 -8.51 1.79
N LEU A 59 4.28 -9.67 1.73
CA LEU A 59 5.73 -9.78 1.66
C LEU A 59 6.26 -9.24 0.32
N VAL A 60 5.69 -9.69 -0.80
CA VAL A 60 6.06 -9.23 -2.15
C VAL A 60 5.80 -7.73 -2.29
N PHE A 61 4.66 -7.26 -1.77
CA PHE A 61 4.33 -5.85 -1.70
C PHE A 61 5.37 -5.05 -0.91
N ALA A 62 5.74 -5.51 0.29
CA ALA A 62 6.72 -4.83 1.12
C ALA A 62 8.11 -4.76 0.48
N VAL A 63 8.59 -5.87 -0.11
CA VAL A 63 9.87 -5.90 -0.83
C VAL A 63 9.86 -4.94 -2.03
N SER A 64 8.76 -4.93 -2.79
CA SER A 64 8.57 -4.01 -3.91
C SER A 64 8.56 -2.55 -3.43
N ASN A 65 7.96 -2.27 -2.27
CA ASN A 65 7.94 -0.94 -1.65
C ASN A 65 9.35 -0.42 -1.35
N GLY A 66 10.16 -1.22 -0.68
CA GLY A 66 11.53 -0.85 -0.33
C GLY A 66 12.39 -0.62 -1.58
N TRP A 67 12.31 -1.52 -2.55
CA TRP A 67 13.13 -1.46 -3.76
C TRP A 67 12.78 -0.27 -4.67
N LEU A 68 11.49 -0.01 -4.88
CA LEU A 68 11.02 1.15 -5.65
C LEU A 68 11.37 2.47 -4.96
N THR A 69 11.24 2.53 -3.63
CA THR A 69 11.60 3.73 -2.86
C THR A 69 13.08 4.05 -3.03
N THR A 70 13.96 3.05 -2.93
CA THR A 70 15.40 3.21 -3.19
C THR A 70 15.66 3.70 -4.62
N CYS A 71 15.00 3.10 -5.63
CA CYS A 71 15.17 3.53 -7.02
C CYS A 71 14.72 4.98 -7.25
N ILE A 72 13.57 5.39 -6.70
CA ILE A 72 13.09 6.78 -6.81
C ILE A 72 14.05 7.72 -6.10
N PHE A 73 14.51 7.36 -4.90
CA PHE A 73 15.40 8.23 -4.13
C PHE A 73 16.71 8.47 -4.89
N VAL A 74 17.32 7.42 -5.44
CA VAL A 74 18.53 7.52 -6.28
C VAL A 74 18.26 8.37 -7.53
N HIS A 75 17.18 8.10 -8.27
CA HIS A 75 16.87 8.84 -9.49
C HIS A 75 16.54 10.31 -9.21
N SER A 76 15.81 10.59 -8.13
CA SER A 76 15.45 11.93 -7.69
C SER A 76 16.69 12.73 -7.29
N ALA A 77 17.65 12.11 -6.61
CA ALA A 77 18.91 12.74 -6.25
C ALA A 77 19.80 13.05 -7.47
N LEU A 78 19.72 12.23 -8.54
CA LEU A 78 20.43 12.49 -9.79
C LEU A 78 19.76 13.58 -10.64
N ALA A 79 18.45 13.74 -10.56
CA ALA A 79 17.68 14.71 -11.32
C ALA A 79 17.74 16.14 -10.75
N VAL A 80 18.21 16.32 -9.52
CA VAL A 80 18.31 17.63 -8.85
C VAL A 80 19.75 18.03 -8.52
N PRO A 81 20.04 19.35 -8.48
CA PRO A 81 21.33 19.86 -8.02
C PRO A 81 21.69 19.34 -6.62
N PRO A 82 22.99 19.12 -6.32
CA PRO A 82 23.45 18.56 -5.05
C PRO A 82 22.93 19.32 -3.82
N GLU A 83 22.83 20.64 -3.93
CA GLU A 83 22.29 21.57 -2.93
C GLU A 83 20.78 21.40 -2.65
N LEU A 84 20.02 20.80 -3.57
CA LEU A 84 18.58 20.55 -3.44
C LEU A 84 18.22 19.08 -3.15
N ARG A 85 19.19 18.15 -3.21
CA ARG A 85 18.96 16.71 -3.00
C ARG A 85 18.30 16.40 -1.66
N GLN A 86 18.74 17.06 -0.61
CA GLN A 86 18.21 16.83 0.74
C GLN A 86 16.74 17.26 0.84
N ARG A 87 16.35 18.35 0.18
CA ARG A 87 14.95 18.81 0.13
C ARG A 87 14.09 17.85 -0.71
N ALA A 88 14.59 17.42 -1.86
CA ALA A 88 13.88 16.46 -2.73
C ALA A 88 13.61 15.14 -2.00
N GLY A 89 14.60 14.63 -1.27
CA GLY A 89 14.44 13.43 -0.44
C GLY A 89 13.38 13.60 0.65
N THR A 90 13.36 14.75 1.33
CA THR A 90 12.33 15.07 2.33
C THR A 90 10.93 15.08 1.72
N PHE A 91 10.73 15.76 0.59
CA PHE A 91 9.42 15.76 -0.09
C PHE A 91 8.97 14.37 -0.50
N LEU A 92 9.89 13.55 -1.02
CA LEU A 92 9.56 12.17 -1.41
C LEU A 92 9.04 11.35 -0.22
N VAL A 93 9.74 11.42 0.93
CA VAL A 93 9.33 10.71 2.15
C VAL A 93 8.03 11.27 2.71
N LEU A 94 7.84 12.59 2.65
CA LEU A 94 6.60 13.23 3.08
C LEU A 94 5.40 12.71 2.27
N PHE A 95 5.46 12.78 0.94
CA PHE A 95 4.36 12.29 0.10
C PHE A 95 4.09 10.80 0.30
N LEU A 96 5.13 9.99 0.48
CA LEU A 96 4.99 8.57 0.80
C LEU A 96 4.23 8.36 2.12
N ASN A 97 4.63 9.07 3.19
CA ASN A 97 4.00 8.95 4.50
C ASN A 97 2.57 9.51 4.51
N THR A 98 2.33 10.61 3.80
CA THR A 98 0.99 11.18 3.61
C THR A 98 0.06 10.20 2.90
N GLY A 99 0.52 9.51 1.86
CA GLY A 99 -0.27 8.47 1.19
C GLY A 99 -0.63 7.30 2.12
N LEU A 100 0.31 6.88 2.97
CA LEU A 100 0.07 5.82 3.97
C LEU A 100 -0.94 6.26 5.05
N ALA A 101 -0.83 7.51 5.49
CA ALA A 101 -1.76 8.10 6.45
C ALA A 101 -3.18 8.20 5.87
N ILE A 102 -3.31 8.73 4.64
CA ILE A 102 -4.59 8.81 3.92
C ILE A 102 -5.17 7.41 3.71
N GLY A 103 -4.36 6.42 3.30
CA GLY A 103 -4.80 5.04 3.14
C GLY A 103 -5.36 4.45 4.44
N SER A 104 -4.69 4.68 5.57
CA SER A 104 -5.17 4.26 6.89
C SER A 104 -6.49 4.94 7.25
N MET A 105 -6.58 6.26 7.04
CA MET A 105 -7.81 7.04 7.28
C MET A 105 -8.98 6.54 6.43
N LEU A 106 -8.74 6.21 5.16
CA LEU A 106 -9.75 5.65 4.27
C LEU A 106 -10.24 4.29 4.75
N SER A 107 -9.36 3.40 5.23
CA SER A 107 -9.79 2.11 5.81
C SER A 107 -10.66 2.28 7.05
N PHE A 108 -10.33 3.23 7.93
CA PHE A 108 -11.20 3.57 9.06
C PHE A 108 -12.52 4.17 8.58
N PHE A 109 -12.49 5.00 7.54
CA PHE A 109 -13.69 5.59 6.96
C PHE A 109 -14.61 4.56 6.31
N THR A 110 -14.07 3.55 5.60
CA THR A 110 -14.88 2.45 5.06
C THR A 110 -15.48 1.60 6.16
N HIS A 111 -14.71 1.26 7.20
CA HIS A 111 -15.25 0.57 8.37
C HIS A 111 -16.30 1.40 9.11
N TRP A 112 -16.14 2.73 9.15
CA TRP A 112 -17.14 3.63 9.72
C TRP A 112 -18.44 3.66 8.89
N LEU A 113 -18.33 3.65 7.55
CA LEU A 113 -19.48 3.53 6.65
C LEU A 113 -20.21 2.19 6.81
N GLU A 114 -19.46 1.09 6.97
CA GLU A 114 -20.01 -0.26 7.19
C GLU A 114 -20.62 -0.45 8.58
N CYS A 115 -20.08 0.24 9.60
CA CYS A 115 -20.62 0.19 10.97
C CYS A 115 -21.98 0.89 11.13
N ASP A 116 -22.55 1.46 10.06
CA ASP A 116 -23.89 2.03 10.04
C ASP A 116 -24.18 2.84 11.31
N CYS A 117 -23.27 3.77 11.65
CA CYS A 117 -23.49 4.77 12.68
C CYS A 117 -24.52 5.83 12.19
N ASN A 118 -25.52 5.38 11.45
CA ASN A 118 -26.72 6.09 11.13
C ASN A 118 -27.76 5.71 12.20
N PRO A 119 -28.02 6.56 13.21
CA PRO A 119 -29.00 6.25 14.26
C PRO A 119 -30.44 6.07 13.72
N PHE A 120 -30.68 6.35 12.43
CA PHE A 120 -31.97 6.18 11.78
C PHE A 120 -32.20 4.78 11.16
N LEU A 121 -31.16 4.02 10.81
CA LEU A 121 -31.33 2.67 10.21
C LEU A 121 -31.39 1.56 11.25
N THR A 122 -30.71 1.72 12.39
CA THR A 122 -30.76 0.78 13.53
C THR A 122 -32.13 0.74 14.23
N ALA A 123 -32.94 1.80 14.12
CA ALA A 123 -34.29 1.84 14.69
C ALA A 123 -35.32 1.04 13.87
N VAL A 124 -35.14 0.92 12.55
CA VAL A 124 -36.07 0.17 11.68
C VAL A 124 -35.86 -1.34 11.83
N ASN A 125 -34.61 -1.81 11.92
CA ASN A 125 -34.31 -3.24 11.99
C ASN A 125 -34.62 -3.90 13.35
N ASN A 126 -34.98 -3.11 14.38
CA ASN A 126 -35.39 -3.60 15.69
C ASN A 126 -36.92 -3.64 15.88
N THR A 127 -37.70 -3.45 14.81
CA THR A 127 -39.19 -3.44 14.86
C THR A 127 -39.85 -4.48 13.95
N SER A 128 -39.10 -5.45 13.42
CA SER A 128 -39.63 -6.62 12.70
C SER A 128 -39.46 -7.91 13.51
#